data_AF-A0A359E8X5-F1
#
_entry.id   AF-A0A359E8X5-F1
#
_cell.length_a   1.000
_cell.length_b   1.000
_cell.length_c   1.000
_cell.angle_alpha   90.00
_cell.angle_beta   90.00
_cell.angle_gamma   90.00
#
_symmetry.space_group_name_H-M   'P 1'
#
loop_
_entity.id
_entity.type
_entity.pdbx_description
1 polymer ?
#
loop_
_entity_poly.entity_id
_entity_poly.type
_entity_poly.pdbx_seq_one_letter_code
_entity_poly.pdbx_strand_id
1 'polypeptide(L)'
;DMPIHFMLNYVGDKEELLIDPYDNGAIVTYDQCYFFLKKNNIDPRPEHFQIATNLDVVLRCIRNLIHSYERQEQLERVEDLQKLLNITEM
;
A
#
# COMPACT_ATOMS: atom_id res chain seq x y z
N ASP A 1 -3.99 5.96 -2.59
CA ASP A 1 -3.67 4.62 -2.07
C ASP A 1 -4.46 3.58 -2.85
N MET A 2 -3.76 2.72 -3.61
CA MET A 2 -4.42 1.77 -4.49
C MET A 2 -4.86 0.53 -3.69
N PRO A 3 -6.13 0.10 -3.83
CA PRO A 3 -6.60 -1.09 -3.15
C PRO A 3 -5.88 -2.34 -3.67
N ILE A 4 -5.63 -3.30 -2.78
CA ILE A 4 -5.01 -4.62 -3.05
C ILE A 4 -3.51 -4.56 -3.40
N HIS A 5 -3.00 -3.43 -3.89
CA HIS A 5 -1.66 -3.37 -4.45
C HIS A 5 -1.00 -2.01 -4.19
N PHE A 6 0.24 -1.99 -3.71
CA PHE A 6 0.95 -0.76 -3.32
C PHE A 6 1.98 -0.39 -4.38
N MET A 7 1.87 0.81 -4.94
CA MET A 7 2.79 1.32 -5.95
C MET A 7 3.76 2.31 -5.33
N LEU A 8 5.03 2.23 -5.72
CA LEU A 8 6.03 3.23 -5.34
C LEU A 8 6.00 4.37 -6.34
N ASN A 9 5.94 5.60 -5.84
CA ASN A 9 6.09 6.78 -6.67
C ASN A 9 7.54 7.29 -6.54
N TYR A 10 8.28 7.27 -7.64
CA TYR A 10 9.60 7.88 -7.74
C TYR A 10 9.46 9.26 -8.37
N VAL A 11 9.77 10.29 -7.59
CA VAL A 11 9.77 11.68 -8.05
C VAL A 11 11.21 12.15 -8.23
N GLY A 12 11.66 12.20 -9.49
CA GLY A 12 12.97 12.73 -9.87
C GLY A 12 12.89 14.18 -10.38
N ASP A 13 14.05 14.79 -10.66
CA ASP A 13 14.13 16.19 -11.11
C ASP A 13 13.47 16.44 -12.48
N LYS A 14 13.29 15.40 -13.30
CA LYS A 14 12.80 15.50 -14.68
C LYS A 14 11.61 14.60 -14.99
N GLU A 15 11.35 13.58 -14.17
CA GLU A 15 10.33 12.58 -14.42
C GLU A 15 9.76 12.03 -13.12
N GLU A 16 8.50 11.61 -13.20
CA GLU A 16 7.77 10.91 -12.15
C GLU A 16 7.43 9.51 -12.68
N LEU A 17 7.79 8.47 -11.92
CA LEU A 17 7.65 7.07 -12.33
C LEU A 17 6.88 6.29 -11.26
N LEU A 18 5.92 5.47 -11.69
CA LEU A 18 5.29 4.49 -10.82
C LEU A 18 6.00 3.14 -10.97
N ILE A 19 6.38 2.53 -9.85
CA ILE A 19 7.13 1.28 -9.79
C ILE A 19 6.31 0.26 -9.01
N ASP A 20 6.13 -0.93 -9.58
CA ASP A 20 5.53 -2.08 -8.93
C ASP A 20 6.60 -2.88 -8.16
N PRO A 21 6.64 -2.81 -6.81
CA PRO A 21 7.63 -3.54 -6.03
C PRO A 21 7.36 -5.06 -5.98
N TYR A 22 6.18 -5.51 -6.39
CA TYR A 22 5.79 -6.93 -6.38
C TYR A 22 6.02 -7.60 -7.73
N ASP A 23 6.14 -6.82 -8.81
CA ASP A 23 6.47 -7.32 -10.15
C ASP A 23 7.88 -6.92 -10.58
N ASN A 24 8.88 -7.38 -9.82
CA ASN A 24 10.32 -7.17 -10.10
C ASN A 24 10.74 -5.70 -10.33
N GLY A 25 10.01 -4.73 -9.78
CA GLY A 25 10.28 -3.31 -9.99
C GLY A 25 9.83 -2.80 -11.37
N ALA A 26 8.82 -3.41 -11.98
CA ALA A 26 8.28 -2.97 -13.25
C ALA A 26 7.81 -1.51 -13.19
N ILE A 27 8.21 -0.71 -14.19
CA ILE A 27 7.67 0.64 -14.37
C ILE A 27 6.27 0.50 -14.97
N VAL A 28 5.30 1.13 -14.34
CA VAL A 28 3.91 1.11 -14.79
C VAL A 28 3.39 2.51 -15.08
N THR A 29 2.43 2.58 -15.99
CA THR A 29 1.72 3.81 -16.32
C THR A 29 0.41 3.91 -15.53
N TYR A 30 -0.14 5.12 -15.47
CA TYR A 30 -1.47 5.35 -14.90
C TYR A 30 -2.54 4.45 -15.54
N ASP A 31 -2.52 4.31 -16.87
CA ASP A 31 -3.47 3.45 -17.59
C ASP A 31 -3.35 1.99 -17.17
N GLN A 32 -2.13 1.49 -16.97
CA GLN A 32 -1.91 0.12 -16.47
C GLN A 32 -2.49 -0.07 -15.07
N CYS A 33 -2.30 0.90 -14.17
CA CYS A 33 -2.93 0.87 -12.84
C CYS A 33 -4.47 0.94 -12.93
N TYR A 34 -5.02 1.77 -13.84
CA TYR A 34 -6.46 1.86 -14.08
C TYR A 34 -7.05 0.52 -14.55
N PHE A 35 -6.43 -0.12 -15.55
CA PHE A 35 -6.87 -1.42 -16.05
C PHE A 35 -6.67 -2.53 -15.02
N PHE A 36 -5.63 -2.46 -14.19
CA PHE A 36 -5.42 -3.40 -13.09
C PHE A 36 -6.59 -3.38 -12.10
N LEU A 37 -7.07 -2.20 -11.70
CA LEU A 37 -8.23 -2.07 -10.82
C LEU A 37 -9.50 -2.63 -11.46
N LYS A 38 -9.78 -2.27 -12.72
CA LYS A 38 -10.93 -2.80 -13.47
C LYS A 38 -10.92 -4.32 -13.56
N LYS A 39 -9.75 -4.93 -13.83
CA LYS A 39 -9.58 -6.39 -13.92
C LYS A 39 -9.88 -7.09 -12.58
N ASN A 40 -9.69 -6.41 -11.46
CA ASN A 40 -9.99 -6.91 -10.12
C ASN A 40 -11.39 -6.51 -9.63
N ASN A 41 -12.31 -6.13 -10.53
CA ASN A 41 -13.67 -5.69 -10.21
C ASN A 41 -13.75 -4.48 -9.27
N ILE A 42 -12.72 -3.62 -9.28
CA ILE A 42 -12.69 -2.36 -8.54
C ILE A 42 -12.92 -1.23 -9.53
N ASP A 43 -13.90 -0.38 -9.23
CA ASP A 43 -14.10 0.85 -10.01
C ASP A 43 -13.01 1.87 -9.65
N PRO A 44 -12.16 2.30 -10.60
CA PRO A 44 -11.06 3.21 -10.32
C PRO A 44 -11.59 4.60 -9.97
N ARG A 45 -11.17 5.13 -8.82
CA ARG A 45 -11.52 6.47 -8.33
C ARG A 45 -10.25 7.31 -8.21
N PRO A 46 -10.33 8.65 -8.33
CA PRO A 46 -9.16 9.54 -8.18
C PRO A 46 -8.39 9.30 -6.86
N GLU A 47 -9.11 9.01 -5.78
CA GLU A 47 -8.56 8.67 -4.45
C GLU A 47 -7.58 7.48 -4.48
N HIS A 48 -7.79 6.52 -5.38
CA HIS A 48 -6.93 5.35 -5.49
C HIS A 48 -5.52 5.71 -5.97
N PHE A 49 -5.40 6.81 -6.72
CA PHE A 49 -4.13 7.28 -7.30
C PHE A 49 -3.49 8.41 -6.48
N GLN A 50 -4.09 8.80 -5.35
CA GLN A 50 -3.48 9.78 -4.45
C GLN A 50 -2.21 9.20 -3.80
N ILE A 51 -1.17 10.04 -3.77
CA ILE A 51 0.09 9.74 -3.07
C ILE A 51 -0.22 9.56 -1.58
N ALA A 52 0.20 8.42 -1.05
CA ALA A 52 0.08 8.11 0.37
C ALA A 52 1.02 9.03 1.18
N THR A 53 0.55 9.51 2.32
CA THR A 53 1.42 10.21 3.27
C THR A 53 2.39 9.23 3.92
N ASN A 54 3.46 9.75 4.54
CA ASN A 54 4.37 8.91 5.33
C ASN A 54 3.62 8.13 6.42
N LEU A 55 2.60 8.73 7.02
CA LEU A 55 1.76 8.07 8.01
C LEU A 55 0.96 6.92 7.39
N ASP A 56 0.34 7.13 6.23
CA ASP A 56 -0.39 6.08 5.51
C ASP A 56 0.50 4.87 5.20
N VAL A 57 1.75 5.11 4.79
CA VAL A 57 2.73 4.05 4.52
C VAL A 57 3.03 3.26 5.80
N VAL A 58 3.29 3.94 6.92
CA VAL A 58 3.55 3.29 8.21
C VAL A 58 2.34 2.48 8.68
N LEU A 59 1.13 3.05 8.62
CA LEU A 59 -0.12 2.37 8.97
C LEU A 59 -0.33 1.11 8.11
N ARG A 60 -0.07 1.20 6.81
CA ARG A 60 -0.15 0.06 5.89
C ARG A 60 0.86 -1.03 6.24
N CYS A 61 2.10 -0.66 6.58
CA CYS A 61 3.11 -1.60 7.07
C CYS A 61 2.68 -2.30 8.36
N ILE A 62 2.16 -1.56 9.34
CA ILE A 62 1.68 -2.11 10.62
C ILE A 62 0.56 -3.12 10.37
N ARG A 63 -0.45 -2.78 9.56
CA ARG A 63 -1.55 -3.69 9.19
C ARG A 63 -1.05 -4.95 8.47
N ASN A 64 -0.09 -4.81 7.56
CA ASN A 64 0.53 -5.94 6.89
C ASN A 64 1.29 -6.87 7.86
N LEU A 65 1.98 -6.30 8.85
CA LEU A 65 2.67 -7.06 9.89
C LEU A 65 1.70 -7.79 10.82
N ILE A 66 0.61 -7.13 11.23
CA ILE A 66 -0.48 -7.77 12.00
C ILE A 66 -0.96 -9.02 11.27
N HIS A 67 -1.37 -8.90 10.01
CA HIS A 67 -1.84 -10.03 9.21
C HIS A 67 -0.78 -11.13 9.03
N SER A 68 0.51 -10.76 8.93
CA SER A 68 1.59 -11.72 8.82
C SER A 68 1.81 -12.51 10.12
N TYR A 69 1.76 -11.83 11.27
CA TYR A 69 1.93 -12.46 12.58
C TYR A 69 0.70 -13.24 13.03
N GLU A 70 -0.51 -12.82 12.66
CA GLU A 70 -1.75 -13.61 12.83
C GLU A 70 -1.62 -14.98 12.16
N ARG A 71 -1.14 -15.02 10.90
CA ARG A 71 -0.91 -16.27 10.16
C ARG A 71 0.19 -17.14 10.75
N GLN A 72 1.08 -16.58 11.56
CA GLN A 72 2.16 -17.29 12.24
C GLN A 72 1.81 -17.65 13.69
N GLU A 73 0.57 -17.39 14.14
CA GLU A 73 0.09 -17.60 15.51
C GLU A 73 0.93 -16.85 16.58
N GLN A 74 1.62 -15.76 16.19
CA GLN A 74 2.43 -14.92 17.07
C GLN A 74 1.58 -13.82 17.71
N LEU A 75 0.62 -14.21 18.56
CA LEU A 75 -0.42 -13.32 19.10
C LEU A 75 0.14 -12.14 19.93
N GLU A 76 1.23 -12.34 20.66
CA GLU A 76 1.86 -11.26 21.44
C GLU A 76 2.31 -10.09 20.53
N ARG A 77 2.90 -10.40 19.37
CA ARG A 77 3.31 -9.38 18.39
C ARG A 77 2.12 -8.69 17.74
N VAL A 78 1.02 -9.42 17.55
CA VAL A 78 -0.22 -8.85 17.02
C VAL A 78 -0.78 -7.82 18.02
N GLU A 79 -0.84 -8.16 19.30
CA GLU A 79 -1.33 -7.25 20.34
C GLU A 79 -0.49 -5.96 20.43
N ASP A 80 0.84 -6.08 20.38
CA ASP A 80 1.73 -4.91 20.44
C ASP A 80 1.59 -3.99 19.22
N LEU A 81 1.44 -4.57 18.02
CA LEU A 81 1.19 -3.79 16.82
C LEU A 81 -0.21 -3.16 16.81
N GLN A 82 -1.22 -3.82 17.37
CA GLN A 82 -2.55 -3.24 17.53
C GLN A 82 -2.54 -2.03 18.47
N LYS A 83 -1.79 -2.09 19.58
CA LYS A 83 -1.61 -0.94 20.48
C LYS A 83 -0.97 0.25 19.73
N LEU A 84 0.07 -0.01 18.94
CA LEU A 84 0.72 1.02 18.12
C LEU A 84 -0.23 1.62 17.10
N LEU A 85 -1.00 0.79 16.39
CA LEU A 85 -1.98 1.22 15.40
C LEU A 85 -3.04 2.14 16.05
N ASN A 86 -3.55 1.77 17.22
CA ASN A 86 -4.54 2.55 17.94
C ASN A 86 -4.04 3.94 18.34
N ILE A 87 -2.76 4.10 18.69
CA ILE A 87 -2.17 5.42 19.02
C ILE A 87 -2.16 6.33 17.79
N THR A 88 -1.94 5.76 16.62
CA THR A 88 -1.80 6.51 15.36
C THR A 88 -3.12 6.83 14.65
N GLU A 89 -4.22 6.20 15.05
CA GLU A 89 -5.57 6.41 14.49
C GLU A 89 -6.47 7.30 15.37
N MET A 90 -5.96 7.80 16.51
CA MET A 90 -6.62 8.80 17.37
C MET A 90 -6.55 10.21 16.79
#